data_AF-A0A239P6Q9-F1
#
_entry.id   AF-A0A239P6Q9-F1
#
_cell.length_a   1.000
_cell.length_b   1.000
_cell.length_c   1.000
_cell.angle_alpha   90.00
_cell.angle_beta   90.00
_cell.angle_gamma   90.00
#
_symmetry.space_group_name_H-M   'P 1'
#
loop_
_entity.id
_entity.type
_entity.pdbx_description
1 polymer ?
#
loop_
_entity_poly.entity_id
_entity_poly.type
_entity_poly.pdbx_seq_one_letter_code
_entity_poly.pdbx_strand_id
1 'polypeptide(L)'
;MVGRELEIDQVSLTGAVLRMREPVDLFGQHADALLQAVAGGERSAWGIGVIGMAMDQVNERLSQACGHLHSNLCEIGTSIQAMADQAHAAELADVAAIRAVGQNLDPPTRWRSV
;
A
#
# COMPACT_ATOMS: atom_id res chain seq x y z
N MET A 1 -11.87 15.69 21.00
CA MET A 1 -11.27 14.33 21.14
C MET A 1 -11.04 13.65 19.78
N VAL A 2 -11.74 14.05 18.71
CA VAL A 2 -11.64 13.50 17.34
C VAL A 2 -10.27 13.68 16.65
N GLY A 3 -9.58 14.81 16.86
CA GLY A 3 -8.30 15.08 16.16
C GLY A 3 -7.15 14.12 16.48
N ARG A 4 -7.15 13.49 17.67
CA ARG A 4 -6.07 12.56 18.07
C ARG A 4 -6.23 11.16 17.47
N GLU A 5 -7.44 10.81 17.07
CA GLU A 5 -7.79 9.49 16.51
C GLU A 5 -7.41 9.44 15.02
N LEU A 6 -7.68 10.53 14.28
CA LEU A 6 -7.26 10.72 12.88
C LEU A 6 -5.72 10.75 12.69
N GLU A 7 -5.00 11.43 13.59
CA GLU A 7 -3.53 11.53 13.54
C GLU A 7 -2.87 10.14 13.78
N ILE A 8 -3.44 9.34 14.71
CA ILE A 8 -2.98 7.96 14.98
C ILE A 8 -3.28 7.04 13.79
N ASP A 9 -4.42 7.22 13.13
CA ASP A 9 -4.80 6.45 11.94
C ASP A 9 -3.90 6.77 10.74
N GLN A 10 -3.54 8.03 10.51
CA GLN A 10 -2.64 8.42 9.41
C GLN A 10 -1.22 7.86 9.59
N VAL A 11 -0.66 7.97 10.79
CA VAL A 11 0.67 7.42 11.10
C VAL A 11 0.66 5.90 10.96
N SER A 12 -0.43 5.25 11.34
CA SER A 12 -0.61 3.80 11.20
C SER A 12 -0.69 3.36 9.73
N LEU A 13 -1.42 4.11 8.89
CA LEU A 13 -1.53 3.83 7.44
C LEU A 13 -0.19 4.06 6.72
N THR A 14 0.50 5.17 7.00
CA THR A 14 1.83 5.45 6.43
C THR A 14 2.85 4.37 6.84
N GLY A 15 2.82 3.97 8.12
CA GLY A 15 3.63 2.88 8.62
C GLY A 15 3.25 1.52 8.03
N ALA A 16 1.99 1.30 7.64
CA ALA A 16 1.57 0.09 6.94
C ALA A 16 2.10 0.05 5.50
N VAL A 17 2.07 1.16 4.76
CA VAL A 17 2.64 1.25 3.40
C VAL A 17 4.14 0.93 3.42
N LEU A 18 4.89 1.57 4.33
CA LEU A 18 6.33 1.33 4.45
C LEU A 18 6.63 -0.13 4.82
N ARG A 19 5.84 -0.72 5.73
CA ARG A 19 5.99 -2.13 6.12
C ARG A 19 5.57 -3.12 5.05
N MET A 20 4.72 -2.73 4.10
CA MET A 20 4.29 -3.61 3.01
C MET A 20 5.30 -3.62 1.85
N ARG A 21 5.98 -2.51 1.58
CA ARG A 21 6.85 -2.37 0.42
C ARG A 21 7.95 -3.43 0.34
N GLU A 22 8.69 -3.62 1.43
CA GLU A 22 9.77 -4.62 1.51
C GLU A 22 9.26 -6.06 1.32
N PRO A 23 8.18 -6.52 1.98
CA PRO A 23 7.54 -7.81 1.70
C PRO A 23 7.07 -8.00 0.26
N VAL A 24 6.51 -6.96 -0.40
CA VAL A 24 6.06 -7.06 -1.81
C VAL A 24 7.26 -7.24 -2.75
N ASP A 25 8.34 -6.49 -2.51
CA ASP A 25 9.57 -6.62 -3.30
C ASP A 25 10.24 -7.98 -3.09
N LEU A 26 10.32 -8.46 -1.85
CA LEU A 26 10.82 -9.80 -1.51
C LEU A 26 9.97 -10.91 -2.12
N PHE A 27 8.64 -10.76 -2.12
CA PHE A 27 7.74 -11.70 -2.77
C PHE A 27 8.03 -11.80 -4.27
N GLY A 28 8.21 -10.67 -4.96
CA GLY A 28 8.58 -10.65 -6.37
C GLY A 28 9.89 -11.40 -6.64
N GLN A 29 10.93 -11.10 -5.85
CA GLN A 29 12.23 -11.77 -5.98
C GLN A 29 12.15 -13.28 -5.74
N HIS A 30 11.39 -13.72 -4.74
CA HIS A 30 11.21 -15.14 -4.45
C HIS A 30 10.36 -15.86 -5.49
N ALA A 31 9.33 -15.20 -6.02
CA ALA A 31 8.53 -15.71 -7.12
C ALA A 31 9.40 -15.93 -8.38
N ASP A 32 10.21 -14.94 -8.75
CA ASP A 32 11.11 -15.04 -9.91
C ASP A 32 12.15 -16.16 -9.73
N ALA A 33 12.75 -16.25 -8.54
CA ALA A 33 13.71 -17.31 -8.22
C ALA A 33 13.07 -18.71 -8.29
N LEU A 34 11.84 -18.85 -7.79
CA LEU A 34 11.08 -20.10 -7.86
C LEU A 34 10.78 -20.48 -9.31
N LEU A 35 10.32 -19.53 -10.13
CA LEU A 35 10.00 -19.78 -11.54
C LEU A 35 11.24 -20.17 -12.34
N GLN A 36 12.38 -19.51 -12.10
CA GLN A 36 13.65 -19.89 -12.72
C GLN A 36 14.10 -21.30 -12.30
N ALA A 37 13.94 -21.64 -11.02
CA ALA A 37 14.29 -22.96 -10.50
C ALA A 37 13.40 -24.07 -11.11
N VAL A 38 12.10 -23.81 -11.28
CA VAL A 38 11.14 -24.77 -11.84
C VAL A 38 11.30 -24.93 -13.36
N ALA A 39 11.58 -23.85 -14.09
CA ALA A 39 11.82 -23.89 -15.53
C ALA A 39 13.05 -24.73 -15.91
N GLY A 40 14.09 -24.70 -15.06
CA GLY A 40 15.28 -25.51 -15.22
C GLY A 40 16.06 -25.20 -16.51
N GLY A 41 16.90 -24.16 -16.51
CA GLY A 41 17.93 -23.89 -17.52
C GLY A 41 17.47 -23.86 -19.00
N GLU A 42 18.42 -23.94 -19.93
CA GLU A 42 18.16 -23.89 -21.39
C GLU A 42 17.51 -25.15 -21.97
N ARG A 43 17.30 -26.19 -21.14
CA ARG A 43 16.73 -27.48 -21.54
C ARG A 43 15.88 -27.96 -20.39
N SER A 44 14.55 -28.00 -20.57
CA SER A 44 13.59 -28.41 -19.52
C SER A 44 14.16 -29.56 -18.72
N ALA A 45 14.41 -29.31 -17.42
CA ALA A 45 14.95 -30.30 -16.49
C ALA A 45 14.10 -31.59 -16.44
N TRP A 46 12.90 -31.52 -17.00
CA TRP A 46 11.84 -32.51 -17.01
C TRP A 46 11.74 -33.29 -18.34
N GLY A 47 12.58 -32.95 -19.33
CA GLY A 47 12.66 -33.63 -20.63
C GLY A 47 11.61 -33.17 -21.66
N ILE A 48 11.63 -33.77 -22.86
CA ILE A 48 10.79 -33.40 -24.03
C ILE A 48 9.49 -34.22 -24.17
N GLY A 49 9.05 -34.89 -23.10
CA GLY A 49 7.88 -35.78 -23.10
C GLY A 49 6.65 -35.18 -22.40
N VAL A 50 5.66 -36.03 -22.12
CA VAL A 50 4.44 -35.65 -21.37
C VAL A 50 4.74 -35.03 -20.00
N ILE A 51 5.84 -35.43 -19.36
CA ILE A 51 6.30 -34.86 -18.09
C ILE A 51 6.79 -33.41 -18.29
N GLY A 52 7.53 -33.14 -19.36
CA GLY A 52 7.95 -31.79 -19.73
C GLY A 52 6.76 -30.87 -19.97
N MET A 53 5.82 -31.31 -20.80
CA MET A 53 4.59 -30.53 -21.08
C MET A 53 3.75 -30.27 -19.83
N ALA A 54 3.66 -31.24 -18.92
CA ALA A 54 2.96 -31.05 -17.65
C ALA A 54 3.67 -30.02 -16.76
N MET A 55 4.99 -30.07 -16.70
CA MET A 55 5.79 -29.11 -15.93
C MET A 55 5.76 -27.71 -16.53
N ASP A 56 5.76 -27.58 -17.86
CA ASP A 56 5.57 -26.29 -18.53
C ASP A 56 4.22 -25.68 -18.15
N GLN A 57 3.14 -26.49 -18.14
CA GLN A 57 1.81 -26.02 -17.74
C GLN A 57 1.73 -25.67 -16.25
N VAL A 58 2.44 -26.39 -15.38
CA VAL A 58 2.57 -26.03 -13.96
C VAL A 58 3.33 -24.72 -13.81
N ASN A 59 4.42 -24.54 -14.53
CA ASN A 59 5.25 -23.33 -14.47
C ASN A 59 4.48 -22.11 -14.97
N GLU A 60 3.71 -22.24 -16.06
CA GLU A 60 2.84 -21.20 -16.58
C GLU A 60 1.78 -20.78 -15.53
N ARG A 61 1.09 -21.75 -14.92
CA ARG A 61 0.08 -21.46 -13.87
C ARG A 61 0.71 -20.83 -12.64
N LEU A 62 1.89 -21.29 -12.25
CA LEU A 62 2.63 -20.72 -11.13
C LEU A 62 3.04 -19.28 -11.43
N SER A 63 3.51 -19.01 -12.65
CA SER A 63 3.87 -17.67 -13.10
C SER A 63 2.68 -16.72 -13.07
N GLN A 64 1.53 -17.16 -13.60
CA GLN A 64 0.29 -16.38 -13.53
C GLN A 64 -0.16 -16.12 -12.09
N ALA A 65 -0.14 -17.15 -11.23
CA ALA A 65 -0.53 -17.00 -9.82
C ALA A 65 0.40 -16.02 -9.07
N CYS A 66 1.71 -16.15 -9.24
CA CYS A 66 2.69 -15.23 -8.68
C CYS A 66 2.51 -13.80 -9.20
N GLY A 67 2.29 -13.63 -10.51
CA GLY A 67 2.02 -12.34 -11.12
C GLY A 67 0.76 -11.67 -10.55
N HIS A 68 -0.33 -12.42 -10.41
CA HIS A 68 -1.57 -11.93 -9.79
C HIS A 68 -1.36 -11.54 -8.32
N LEU A 69 -0.67 -12.36 -7.53
CA LEU A 69 -0.39 -12.06 -6.13
C LEU A 69 0.48 -10.80 -6.00
N HIS A 70 1.52 -10.65 -6.83
CA HIS A 70 2.35 -9.46 -6.82
C HIS A 70 1.54 -8.21 -7.18
N SER A 71 0.74 -8.27 -8.24
CA SER A 71 -0.15 -7.15 -8.64
C SER A 71 -1.12 -6.76 -7.54
N ASN A 72 -1.80 -7.74 -6.94
CA ASN A 72 -2.75 -7.50 -5.85
C ASN A 72 -2.05 -6.83 -4.65
N LEU A 73 -0.84 -7.27 -4.30
CA LEU A 73 -0.07 -6.68 -3.22
C LEU A 73 0.34 -5.22 -3.52
N CYS A 74 0.71 -4.91 -4.76
CA CYS A 74 0.97 -3.54 -5.21
C CYS A 74 -0.29 -2.66 -5.16
N GLU A 75 -1.44 -3.18 -5.58
CA GLU A 75 -2.73 -2.49 -5.55
C GLU A 75 -3.19 -2.18 -4.11
N ILE A 76 -3.01 -3.15 -3.20
CA ILE A 76 -3.29 -2.95 -1.77
C ILE A 76 -2.39 -1.85 -1.21
N GLY A 77 -1.08 -1.91 -1.48
CA GLY A 77 -0.14 -0.87 -1.04
C GLY A 77 -0.54 0.53 -1.55
N THR A 78 -0.93 0.62 -2.82
CA THR A 78 -1.43 1.86 -3.44
C THR A 78 -2.71 2.36 -2.76
N SER A 79 -3.65 1.46 -2.48
CA SER A 79 -4.92 1.81 -1.83
C SER A 79 -4.71 2.34 -0.41
N ILE A 80 -3.82 1.71 0.35
CA ILE A 80 -3.48 2.17 1.71
C ILE A 80 -2.81 3.55 1.67
N GLN A 81 -1.93 3.81 0.69
CA GLN A 81 -1.34 5.14 0.51
C GLN A 81 -2.41 6.20 0.20
N ALA A 82 -3.35 5.89 -0.70
CA ALA A 82 -4.45 6.79 -1.02
C ALA A 82 -5.33 7.08 0.20
N MET A 83 -5.57 6.08 1.06
CA MET A 83 -6.27 6.27 2.34
C MET A 83 -5.49 7.18 3.29
N ALA A 84 -4.17 7.03 3.38
CA ALA A 84 -3.32 7.88 4.21
C ALA A 84 -3.36 9.35 3.74
N ASP A 85 -3.29 9.58 2.43
CA ASP A 85 -3.35 10.91 1.84
C ASP A 85 -4.71 11.58 2.08
N GLN A 86 -5.80 10.82 1.97
CA GLN A 86 -7.15 11.30 2.27
C GLN A 86 -7.34 11.65 3.75
N ALA A 87 -6.82 10.82 4.66
CA ALA A 87 -6.85 11.10 6.10
C ALA A 87 -6.10 12.41 6.42
N HIS A 88 -4.94 12.63 5.80
CA HIS A 88 -4.18 13.87 5.96
C HIS A 88 -4.92 15.11 5.45
N ALA A 89 -5.53 15.00 4.27
CA ALA A 89 -6.30 16.09 3.68
C ALA A 89 -7.53 16.45 4.55
N ALA A 90 -8.20 15.45 5.12
CA ALA A 90 -9.31 15.65 6.04
C ALA A 90 -8.86 16.37 7.32
N GLU A 91 -7.72 15.96 7.90
CA GLU A 91 -7.17 16.63 9.09
C GLU A 91 -6.85 18.11 8.83
N LEU A 92 -6.21 18.42 7.69
CA LEU A 92 -5.92 19.80 7.30
C LEU A 92 -7.21 20.64 7.15
N ALA A 93 -8.26 20.05 6.57
CA ALA A 93 -9.55 20.72 6.44
C ALA A 93 -10.21 20.98 7.80
N ASP A 94 -10.16 20.02 8.72
CA ASP A 94 -10.70 20.16 10.07
C ASP A 94 -9.95 21.24 10.87
N VAL A 95 -8.62 21.26 10.83
CA VAL A 95 -7.80 22.30 11.47
C VAL A 95 -8.12 23.67 10.89
N ALA A 96 -8.28 23.78 9.57
CA ALA A 96 -8.64 25.04 8.91
C ALA A 96 -10.05 25.51 9.34
N ALA A 97 -11.03 24.61 9.43
CA ALA A 97 -12.37 24.92 9.88
C ALA A 97 -12.41 25.38 11.35
N ILE A 98 -11.69 24.69 12.24
CA ILE A 98 -11.55 25.08 13.65
C ILE A 98 -10.92 26.47 13.77
N ARG A 99 -9.86 26.75 13.00
CA ARG A 99 -9.21 28.07 12.98
C ARG A 99 -10.16 29.16 12.51
N ALA A 100 -10.94 28.91 11.47
CA ALA A 100 -11.92 29.87 10.97
C ALA A 100 -13.03 30.18 11.98
N VAL A 101 -13.49 29.17 12.75
CA VAL A 101 -14.45 29.37 13.84
C VAL A 101 -13.81 30.13 15.01
N GLY A 102 -12.58 29.79 15.40
CA GLY A 102 -11.85 30.49 16.46
C GLY A 102 -11.58 31.96 16.15
N GLN A 103 -11.29 32.30 14.89
CA GLN A 103 -11.13 33.69 14.44
C GLN A 103 -12.43 34.49 14.44
N ASN A 104 -13.59 33.83 14.31
CA ASN A 104 -14.90 34.47 14.41
C ASN A 104 -15.35 34.72 15.86
N LEU A 105 -14.66 34.14 16.85
CA LEU A 105 -15.00 34.26 18.27
C LEU A 105 -14.24 35.37 19.02
N ASP A 106 -13.35 36.12 18.34
CA ASP A 106 -12.70 37.32 18.89
C ASP A 106 -13.41 38.61 18.43
N PRO A 107 -14.42 39.12 19.17
CA PRO A 107 -14.84 40.50 19.00
C PRO A 107 -13.85 41.44 19.70
N PRO A 108 -13.39 42.53 19.06
CA PRO A 108 -12.61 43.56 19.73
C PRO A 108 -13.51 44.36 20.69
N THR A 109 -13.68 43.91 21.94
CA THR A 109 -14.27 44.74 23.00
C THR A 109 -13.23 45.68 23.58
N ARG A 110 -12.87 46.68 22.75
CA ARG A 110 -12.24 47.93 23.17
C ARG A 110 -13.31 48.80 23.86
N TRP A 111 -13.62 48.52 25.12
CA TRP A 111 -14.34 49.48 25.97
C TRP A 111 -13.34 50.15 26.91
N ARG A 112 -12.65 51.16 26.37
CA ARG A 112 -12.03 52.23 27.17
C ARG A 112 -13.13 53.25 27.50
N SER A 113 -13.16 53.63 28.77
CA SER A 113 -13.62 54.93 29.31
C SER A 113 -15.13 55.23 29.25
N VAL A 114 -15.81 55.15 30.39
CA VAL A 114 -16.27 56.31 31.19
C VAL A 114 -16.22 55.93 32.67
#